data_AF-A0A423WNK8-F1
#
_entry.id   AF-A0A423WNK8-F1
#
_cell.length_a   1.000
_cell.length_b   1.000
_cell.length_c   1.000
_cell.angle_alpha   90.00
_cell.angle_beta   90.00
_cell.angle_gamma   90.00
#
_symmetry.space_group_name_H-M   'P 1'
#
loop_
_entity.id
_entity.type
_entity.pdbx_description
1 polymer ?
#
loop_
_entity_poly.entity_id
_entity_poly.type
_entity_poly.pdbx_seq_one_letter_code
_entity_poly.pdbx_strand_id
1 'polypeptide(L)'
;MGAPQQPDKYVLREASSSLPGDNFIMLKHVYMARKARLYRAVIASVLAFTFLCALFYHKQRLLYPLYPDFVESTAHPVEILHREAIQTFQELISRQSKTIDEATEEYKERYGRSPPPGFAKWVKYALKQHSPIIDDFDTILENLEPFYRLHPQEVRQLIVDATHGNNDAVMLCTLTRDKGFQDCGYFGETMDWLLGPAKKRLPDMIFPVNTLDEPSVLLKSEKDDATIFDWPNLASQSIVDQVAEACGVRGQISTDKLLIDRVENYGLPFVQSVEEEQDLCMHPEYKDYHGFLNSPTSFRQLGTAVPLLSRAAPYPFADVLMPSPHYAFLQNLYNGILDGPWHQKKNAVFWHGSTTGGHWHKHVPWRVGQRQRFTALTTMPPDRRFTYLQRNDNASAPGAYRAYLSPEIDHALYDVRLTNAIQCDWDQCRELLEFFQIDPEDQPPPERPYEYRFAFDIDGNSYSGRFHKNLAAHTTPLKMSIFREWHDERLVPWLHYVPVSQSMEELPELVRFLATTDEGQTVAYRIAEEGRKWYYRALSPKHQGLYVYRLLLELAWLQDPERTVE
;
A
#
# COMPACT_ATOMS: atom_id res chain seq x y z
N MET A 1 72.13 51.56 37.16
CA MET A 1 71.89 52.00 38.55
C MET A 1 70.73 51.16 39.07
N GLY A 2 70.77 50.35 40.12
CA GLY A 2 71.79 49.80 41.01
C GLY A 2 71.05 48.67 41.76
N ALA A 3 71.69 47.51 41.93
CA ALA A 3 71.23 46.41 42.79
C ALA A 3 71.21 46.88 44.28
N PRO A 4 70.81 46.10 45.33
CA PRO A 4 70.70 44.62 45.38
C PRO A 4 69.66 43.98 46.38
N GLN A 5 69.58 42.64 46.30
CA GLN A 5 69.53 41.57 47.34
C GLN A 5 68.73 41.65 48.68
N GLN A 6 68.05 40.52 48.95
CA GLN A 6 67.73 39.78 50.22
C GLN A 6 68.56 40.10 51.48
N PRO A 7 68.14 39.79 52.75
CA PRO A 7 67.76 38.44 53.26
C PRO A 7 66.64 38.44 54.36
N ASP A 8 65.84 37.37 54.60
CA ASP A 8 66.05 36.08 55.31
C ASP A 8 65.90 36.13 56.86
N LYS A 9 65.10 35.18 57.39
CA LYS A 9 65.23 34.40 58.66
C LYS A 9 64.41 34.64 59.97
N TYR A 10 63.74 33.51 60.35
CA TYR A 10 63.57 32.88 61.69
C TYR A 10 62.60 33.52 62.73
N VAL A 11 61.88 32.85 63.64
CA VAL A 11 61.73 31.44 64.10
C VAL A 11 60.45 31.32 64.95
N LEU A 12 59.94 30.10 65.03
CA LEU A 12 58.80 29.57 65.80
C LEU A 12 58.86 29.79 67.34
N ARG A 13 57.69 29.87 67.98
CA ARG A 13 57.44 29.29 69.32
C ARG A 13 56.02 28.75 69.44
N GLU A 14 55.93 27.48 69.78
CA GLU A 14 54.70 26.74 70.11
C GLU A 14 54.17 27.10 71.50
N ALA A 15 52.83 27.05 71.66
CA ALA A 15 52.20 26.56 72.88
C ALA A 15 50.84 25.92 72.53
N SER A 16 50.72 24.66 72.92
CA SER A 16 49.65 23.70 72.69
C SER A 16 48.31 24.02 73.37
N SER A 17 47.18 23.60 72.78
CA SER A 17 46.21 22.71 73.47
C SER A 17 45.06 22.24 72.57
N SER A 18 44.84 20.91 72.61
CA SER A 18 43.60 20.14 72.38
C SER A 18 42.90 20.11 71.01
N LEU A 19 42.96 18.93 70.39
CA LEU A 19 42.15 18.39 69.29
C LEU A 19 40.62 18.43 69.56
N PRO A 20 39.81 18.36 68.49
CA PRO A 20 38.63 17.50 68.48
C PRO A 20 38.72 16.48 67.34
N GLY A 21 39.17 15.26 67.65
CA GLY A 21 39.15 14.10 66.75
C GLY A 21 37.73 13.59 66.41
N ASP A 22 36.70 14.05 67.13
CA ASP A 22 35.32 13.54 67.00
C ASP A 22 34.57 14.10 65.79
N ASN A 23 34.89 15.32 65.33
CA ASN A 23 34.21 15.94 64.18
C ASN A 23 34.58 15.28 62.85
N PHE A 24 35.79 14.74 62.71
CA PHE A 24 36.26 14.13 61.47
C PHE A 24 35.66 12.73 61.24
N ILE A 25 35.45 11.97 62.32
CA ILE A 25 34.81 10.64 62.28
C ILE A 25 33.33 10.78 61.93
N MET A 26 32.63 11.75 62.53
CA MET A 26 31.22 12.03 62.23
C MET A 26 31.01 12.46 60.78
N LEU A 27 31.83 13.36 60.24
CA LEU A 27 31.76 13.77 58.84
C LEU A 27 32.03 12.62 57.86
N LYS A 28 32.99 11.74 58.18
CA LYS A 28 33.29 10.55 57.37
C LYS A 28 32.14 9.55 57.39
N HIS A 29 31.48 9.34 58.54
CA HIS A 29 30.30 8.48 58.64
C HIS A 29 29.09 9.05 57.90
N VAL A 30 28.83 10.36 57.99
CA VAL A 30 27.75 11.02 57.24
C VAL A 30 28.02 10.98 55.73
N TYR A 31 29.26 11.20 55.30
CA TYR A 31 29.65 11.10 53.89
C TYR A 31 29.49 9.66 53.36
N MET A 32 29.98 8.65 54.09
CA MET A 32 29.84 7.25 53.70
C MET A 32 28.37 6.80 53.69
N ALA A 33 27.55 7.28 54.62
CA ALA A 33 26.11 7.01 54.64
C ALA A 33 25.38 7.66 53.45
N ARG A 34 25.72 8.90 53.08
CA ARG A 34 25.18 9.57 51.89
C ARG A 34 25.62 8.89 50.60
N LYS A 35 26.89 8.51 50.49
CA LYS A 35 27.43 7.74 49.37
C LYS A 35 26.73 6.38 49.25
N ALA A 36 26.56 5.65 50.35
CA ALA A 36 25.83 4.38 50.37
C ALA A 36 24.35 4.54 49.95
N ARG A 37 23.66 5.60 50.38
CA ARG A 37 22.29 5.92 49.92
C ARG A 37 22.24 6.22 48.42
N LEU A 38 23.21 6.99 47.91
CA LEU A 38 23.30 7.30 46.48
C LEU A 38 23.55 6.03 45.65
N TYR A 39 24.49 5.16 46.07
CA TYR A 39 24.73 3.89 45.41
C TYR A 39 23.49 2.98 45.43
N ARG A 40 22.78 2.89 46.56
CA ARG A 40 21.53 2.12 46.63
C ARG A 40 20.45 2.68 45.72
N ALA A 41 20.32 4.00 45.61
CA ALA A 41 19.38 4.64 44.70
C ALA A 41 19.74 4.36 43.23
N VAL A 42 21.01 4.48 42.85
CA VAL A 42 21.48 4.17 41.49
C VAL A 42 21.25 2.70 41.14
N ILE A 43 21.59 1.77 42.05
CA ILE A 43 21.36 0.33 41.84
C ILE A 43 19.86 0.05 41.70
N ALA A 44 19.01 0.65 42.54
CA ALA A 44 17.56 0.50 42.43
C ALA A 44 17.01 1.04 41.10
N SER A 45 17.50 2.18 40.61
CA SER A 45 17.12 2.75 39.32
C SER A 45 17.56 1.86 38.15
N VAL A 46 18.78 1.31 38.18
CA VAL A 46 19.27 0.37 37.15
C VAL A 46 18.43 -0.90 37.15
N LEU A 47 18.15 -1.48 38.33
CA LEU A 47 17.31 -2.67 38.44
C LEU A 47 15.88 -2.43 37.92
N ALA A 48 15.28 -1.29 38.27
CA ALA A 48 13.96 -0.90 37.78
C ALA A 48 13.94 -0.72 36.26
N PHE A 49 14.96 -0.08 35.69
CA PHE A 49 15.11 0.07 34.24
C PHE A 49 15.28 -1.29 33.54
N THR A 50 16.16 -2.16 34.05
CA THR A 50 16.33 -3.51 33.50
C THR A 50 15.06 -4.35 33.60
N PHE A 51 14.29 -4.22 34.69
CA PHE A 51 13.01 -4.91 34.85
C PHE A 51 11.95 -4.37 33.87
N LEU A 52 11.87 -3.05 33.67
CA LEU A 52 11.00 -2.45 32.66
C LEU A 52 11.39 -2.86 31.24
N CYS A 53 12.68 -2.91 30.92
CA CYS A 53 13.16 -3.43 29.64
C CYS A 53 12.83 -4.92 29.48
N ALA A 54 12.98 -5.73 30.54
CA ALA A 54 12.63 -7.15 30.51
C ALA A 54 11.12 -7.36 30.36
N LEU A 55 10.28 -6.57 31.03
CA LEU A 55 8.82 -6.59 30.85
C LEU A 55 8.43 -6.14 29.45
N PHE A 56 9.07 -5.09 28.91
CA PHE A 56 8.85 -4.62 27.55
C PHE A 56 9.27 -5.69 26.52
N TYR A 57 10.43 -6.31 26.72
CA TYR A 57 10.96 -7.38 25.88
C TYR A 57 10.11 -8.66 25.97
N HIS A 58 9.63 -9.01 27.16
CA HIS A 58 8.73 -10.15 27.36
C HIS A 58 7.35 -9.89 26.75
N LYS A 59 6.80 -8.67 26.91
CA LYS A 59 5.56 -8.25 26.25
C LYS A 59 5.73 -8.21 24.73
N GLN A 60 6.88 -7.73 24.22
CA GLN A 60 7.22 -7.82 22.81
C GLN A 60 7.33 -9.27 22.33
N ARG A 61 7.95 -10.18 23.09
CA ARG A 61 7.99 -11.62 22.73
C ARG A 61 6.64 -12.30 22.75
N LEU A 62 5.74 -11.89 23.65
CA LEU A 62 4.34 -12.35 23.66
C LEU A 62 3.54 -11.81 22.47
N LEU A 63 3.87 -10.59 22.00
CA LEU A 63 3.22 -9.96 20.84
C LEU A 63 3.87 -10.36 19.50
N TYR A 64 5.14 -10.77 19.51
CA TYR A 64 5.96 -11.15 18.36
C TYR A 64 6.81 -12.37 18.70
N PRO A 65 6.24 -13.60 18.74
CA PRO A 65 7.05 -14.79 18.88
C PRO A 65 8.04 -14.89 17.72
N LEU A 66 9.33 -15.07 18.03
CA LEU A 66 10.36 -15.34 17.04
C LEU A 66 10.03 -16.71 16.41
N TYR A 67 9.74 -16.74 15.11
CA TYR A 67 9.69 -17.99 14.35
C TYR A 67 11.09 -18.62 14.36
N PRO A 68 11.23 -19.92 14.64
CA PRO A 68 12.50 -20.61 14.46
C PRO A 68 12.90 -20.59 12.97
N ASP A 69 14.19 -20.37 12.70
CA ASP A 69 14.79 -20.24 11.37
C ASP A 69 14.78 -21.53 10.51
N PHE A 70 14.09 -22.59 10.94
CA PHE A 70 14.03 -23.86 10.22
C PHE A 70 12.65 -24.09 9.58
N VAL A 71 12.69 -24.30 8.26
CA VAL A 71 11.60 -24.83 7.44
C VAL A 71 11.17 -26.17 8.02
N GLU A 72 9.98 -26.21 8.64
CA GLU A 72 9.23 -27.45 8.57
C GLU A 72 8.32 -27.35 7.35
N SER A 73 8.35 -28.40 6.50
CA SER A 73 7.38 -28.67 5.44
C SER A 73 5.98 -28.97 6.02
N THR A 74 5.66 -28.36 7.16
CA THR A 74 4.51 -28.64 8.01
C THR A 74 3.59 -27.45 8.28
N ALA A 75 3.96 -26.26 7.82
CA ALA A 75 3.20 -25.03 8.02
C ALA A 75 2.07 -24.88 6.98
N HIS A 76 1.01 -24.17 7.34
CA HIS A 76 -0.05 -23.83 6.40
C HIS A 76 0.51 -22.90 5.30
N PRO A 77 0.04 -22.97 4.03
CA PRO A 77 0.56 -22.10 2.95
C PRO A 77 0.58 -20.60 3.30
N VAL A 78 -0.47 -20.12 3.99
CA VAL A 78 -0.55 -18.72 4.49
C VAL A 78 0.60 -18.37 5.45
N GLU A 79 1.07 -19.30 6.29
CA GLU A 79 2.21 -19.04 7.17
C GLU A 79 3.53 -18.95 6.39
N ILE A 80 3.67 -19.77 5.35
CA ILE A 80 4.85 -19.77 4.47
C ILE A 80 4.91 -18.44 3.72
N LEU A 81 3.81 -18.04 3.08
CA LEU A 81 3.67 -16.76 2.37
C LEU A 81 3.93 -15.56 3.30
N HIS A 82 3.40 -15.59 4.52
CA HIS A 82 3.69 -14.56 5.52
C HIS A 82 5.18 -14.48 5.88
N ARG A 83 5.87 -15.63 5.98
CA ARG A 83 7.31 -15.68 6.30
C ARG A 83 8.17 -15.15 5.15
N GLU A 84 7.86 -15.54 3.93
CA GLU A 84 8.53 -15.03 2.73
C GLU A 84 8.34 -13.52 2.61
N ALA A 85 7.12 -13.01 2.85
CA ALA A 85 6.83 -11.58 2.86
C ALA A 85 7.67 -10.79 3.88
N ILE A 86 7.99 -11.37 5.05
CA ILE A 86 8.90 -10.73 6.02
C ILE A 86 10.31 -10.60 5.44
N GLN A 87 10.81 -11.61 4.72
CA GLN A 87 12.12 -11.58 4.09
C GLN A 87 12.16 -10.56 2.96
N THR A 88 11.18 -10.60 2.05
CA THR A 88 11.00 -9.62 0.98
C THR A 88 10.99 -8.19 1.51
N PHE A 89 10.28 -7.94 2.61
CA PHE A 89 10.25 -6.62 3.24
C PHE A 89 11.61 -6.21 3.83
N GLN A 90 12.34 -7.12 4.46
CA GLN A 90 13.69 -6.81 4.98
C GLN A 90 14.66 -6.46 3.85
N GLU A 91 14.61 -7.21 2.75
CA GLU A 91 15.40 -6.97 1.55
C GLU A 91 15.09 -5.60 0.95
N LEU A 92 13.79 -5.30 0.73
CA LEU A 92 13.30 -4.00 0.25
C LEU A 92 13.90 -2.85 1.05
N ILE A 93 13.87 -2.93 2.39
CA ILE A 93 14.36 -1.84 3.26
C ILE A 93 15.88 -1.77 3.30
N SER A 94 16.55 -2.91 3.25
CA SER A 94 18.01 -3.00 3.36
C SER A 94 18.72 -2.35 2.17
N ARG A 95 18.13 -2.43 0.96
CA ARG A 95 18.71 -1.90 -0.27
C ARG A 95 18.47 -0.41 -0.52
N GLN A 96 17.66 0.26 0.31
CA GLN A 96 17.33 1.68 0.11
C GLN A 96 18.54 2.58 0.38
N SER A 97 18.84 3.47 -0.55
CA SER A 97 19.85 4.52 -0.48
C SER A 97 19.69 5.41 0.75
N LYS A 98 20.82 5.80 1.34
CA LYS A 98 20.89 6.67 2.52
C LYS A 98 21.50 8.04 2.20
N THR A 99 22.15 8.18 1.05
CA THR A 99 22.77 9.42 0.59
C THR A 99 22.30 9.82 -0.82
N ILE A 100 22.61 11.05 -1.21
CA ILE A 100 22.30 11.54 -2.57
C ILE A 100 23.15 10.79 -3.60
N ASP A 101 24.41 10.51 -3.29
CA ASP A 101 25.34 9.86 -4.22
C ASP A 101 24.94 8.40 -4.45
N GLU A 102 24.59 7.67 -3.37
CA GLU A 102 24.02 6.31 -3.46
C GLU A 102 22.76 6.29 -4.31
N ALA A 103 21.78 7.17 -4.03
CA ALA A 103 20.52 7.21 -4.79
C ALA A 103 20.75 7.58 -6.26
N THR A 104 21.76 8.41 -6.55
CA THR A 104 22.10 8.81 -7.92
C THR A 104 22.71 7.64 -8.69
N GLU A 105 23.53 6.82 -8.04
CA GLU A 105 24.14 5.65 -8.68
C GLU A 105 23.11 4.53 -8.86
N GLU A 106 22.33 4.21 -7.83
CA GLU A 106 21.24 3.24 -7.90
C GLU A 106 20.25 3.61 -9.01
N TYR A 107 19.90 4.89 -9.16
CA TYR A 107 19.02 5.34 -10.23
C TYR A 107 19.59 5.01 -11.62
N LYS A 108 20.89 5.22 -11.84
CA LYS A 108 21.55 4.91 -13.12
C LYS A 108 21.64 3.42 -13.36
N GLU A 109 22.01 2.65 -12.34
CA GLU A 109 22.13 1.19 -12.43
C GLU A 109 20.76 0.55 -12.71
N ARG A 110 19.72 1.01 -12.02
CA ARG A 110 18.35 0.49 -12.13
C ARG A 110 17.65 0.87 -13.42
N TYR A 111 17.72 2.14 -13.82
CA TYR A 111 16.94 2.67 -14.95
C TYR A 111 17.76 2.94 -16.21
N GLY A 112 19.08 2.71 -16.17
CA GLY A 112 19.97 2.89 -17.31
C GLY A 112 20.10 4.33 -17.80
N ARG A 113 19.73 5.34 -16.98
CA ARG A 113 19.79 6.77 -17.34
C ARG A 113 20.16 7.67 -16.17
N SER A 114 20.52 8.91 -16.49
CA SER A 114 20.81 9.90 -15.45
C SER A 114 19.52 10.46 -14.85
N PRO A 115 19.49 10.77 -13.54
CA PRO A 115 18.30 11.30 -12.91
C PRO A 115 17.98 12.73 -13.38
N PRO A 116 16.70 13.14 -13.36
CA PRO A 116 16.30 14.46 -13.85
C PRO A 116 16.87 15.60 -12.99
N PRO A 117 16.98 16.83 -13.55
CA PRO A 117 17.28 18.01 -12.77
C PRO A 117 16.36 18.15 -11.56
N GLY A 118 16.95 18.31 -10.37
CA GLY A 118 16.21 18.42 -9.11
C GLY A 118 16.07 17.10 -8.32
N PHE A 119 16.45 15.95 -8.88
CA PHE A 119 16.48 14.67 -8.17
C PHE A 119 17.24 14.74 -6.84
N ALA A 120 18.46 15.30 -6.82
CA ALA A 120 19.24 15.45 -5.58
C ALA A 120 18.51 16.27 -4.50
N LYS A 121 17.71 17.27 -4.91
CA LYS A 121 16.86 18.05 -3.98
C LYS A 121 15.69 17.22 -3.46
N TRP A 122 15.12 16.38 -4.31
CA TRP A 122 14.08 15.42 -3.94
C TRP A 122 14.62 14.38 -2.94
N VAL A 123 15.76 13.73 -3.21
CA VAL A 123 16.38 12.75 -2.28
C VAL A 123 16.64 13.39 -0.92
N LYS A 124 17.27 14.58 -0.90
CA LYS A 124 17.48 15.34 0.34
C LYS A 124 16.18 15.62 1.08
N TYR A 125 15.11 15.93 0.35
CA TYR A 125 13.79 16.18 0.93
C TYR A 125 13.18 14.89 1.49
N ALA A 126 13.19 13.79 0.74
CA ALA A 126 12.69 12.47 1.16
C ALA A 126 13.41 11.95 2.41
N LEU A 127 14.74 12.06 2.46
CA LEU A 127 15.55 11.69 3.63
C LEU A 127 15.23 12.56 4.86
N LYS A 128 15.09 13.89 4.67
CA LYS A 128 14.65 14.81 5.74
C LYS A 128 13.25 14.45 6.26
N GLN A 129 12.42 13.91 5.38
CA GLN A 129 11.09 13.43 5.70
C GLN A 129 11.09 12.01 6.30
N HIS A 130 12.25 11.38 6.51
CA HIS A 130 12.36 10.00 6.99
C HIS A 130 11.61 8.98 6.11
N SER A 131 11.53 9.25 4.80
CA SER A 131 11.00 8.28 3.85
C SER A 131 11.83 7.01 3.93
N PRO A 132 11.22 5.83 4.15
CA PRO A 132 11.95 4.58 4.13
C PRO A 132 12.24 4.13 2.70
N ILE A 133 11.47 4.59 1.71
CA ILE A 133 11.63 4.28 0.29
C ILE A 133 12.23 5.48 -0.44
N ILE A 134 13.34 5.25 -1.15
CA ILE A 134 14.11 6.24 -1.90
C ILE A 134 14.27 5.81 -3.36
N ASP A 135 14.45 4.52 -3.63
CA ASP A 135 14.87 4.06 -4.96
C ASP A 135 13.74 3.39 -5.76
N ASP A 136 12.79 2.71 -5.10
CA ASP A 136 11.69 1.98 -5.76
C ASP A 136 10.57 2.91 -6.25
N PHE A 137 10.72 3.35 -7.49
CA PHE A 137 9.74 4.13 -8.26
C PHE A 137 9.57 3.56 -9.68
N ASP A 138 9.74 2.24 -9.83
CA ASP A 138 9.84 1.52 -11.11
C ASP A 138 8.61 1.78 -11.98
N THR A 139 7.43 1.78 -11.38
CA THR A 139 6.14 2.08 -11.99
C THR A 139 6.15 3.44 -12.70
N ILE A 140 6.70 4.48 -12.07
CA ILE A 140 6.81 5.80 -12.70
C ILE A 140 7.69 5.70 -13.95
N LEU A 141 8.86 5.09 -13.82
CA LEU A 141 9.83 5.04 -14.90
C LEU A 141 9.36 4.13 -16.04
N GLU A 142 8.77 2.99 -15.75
CA GLU A 142 8.15 2.09 -16.72
C GLU A 142 6.99 2.74 -17.48
N ASN A 143 6.11 3.48 -16.78
CA ASN A 143 5.00 4.17 -17.43
C ASN A 143 5.47 5.34 -18.30
N LEU A 144 6.58 5.98 -17.94
CA LEU A 144 7.15 7.10 -18.68
C LEU A 144 8.15 6.70 -19.77
N GLU A 145 8.62 5.45 -19.76
CA GLU A 145 9.66 4.92 -20.65
C GLU A 145 9.44 5.27 -22.14
N PRO A 146 8.23 5.12 -22.72
CA PRO A 146 8.01 5.41 -24.13
C PRO A 146 8.29 6.87 -24.53
N PHE A 147 8.22 7.81 -23.59
CA PHE A 147 8.29 9.25 -23.87
C PHE A 147 9.70 9.82 -23.80
N TYR A 148 10.66 9.10 -23.20
CA TYR A 148 12.06 9.54 -23.16
C TYR A 148 12.71 9.59 -24.55
N ARG A 149 12.22 8.75 -25.47
CA ARG A 149 12.63 8.70 -26.87
C ARG A 149 12.04 9.80 -27.75
N LEU A 150 11.13 10.61 -27.22
CA LEU A 150 10.49 11.71 -27.94
C LEU A 150 11.21 13.02 -27.65
N HIS A 151 11.16 13.96 -28.59
CA HIS A 151 11.62 15.32 -28.34
C HIS A 151 10.70 16.02 -27.34
N PRO A 152 11.20 16.89 -26.44
CA PRO A 152 10.37 17.59 -25.45
C PRO A 152 9.14 18.31 -26.04
N GLN A 153 9.29 18.91 -27.23
CA GLN A 153 8.18 19.54 -27.93
C GLN A 153 7.10 18.55 -28.38
N GLU A 154 7.48 17.33 -28.79
CA GLU A 154 6.53 16.28 -29.17
C GLU A 154 5.76 15.78 -27.95
N VAL A 155 6.42 15.59 -26.80
CA VAL A 155 5.74 15.22 -25.55
C VAL A 155 4.71 16.29 -25.16
N ARG A 156 5.09 17.57 -25.23
CA ARG A 156 4.16 18.68 -24.94
C ARG A 156 2.97 18.68 -25.91
N GLN A 157 3.22 18.42 -27.19
CA GLN A 157 2.16 18.35 -28.19
C GLN A 157 1.22 17.17 -27.92
N LEU A 158 1.75 15.98 -27.60
CA LEU A 158 0.94 14.81 -27.21
C LEU A 158 0.06 15.10 -25.99
N ILE A 159 0.61 15.77 -24.96
CA ILE A 159 -0.16 16.17 -23.77
C ILE A 159 -1.32 17.09 -24.16
N VAL A 160 -1.03 18.11 -24.97
CA VAL A 160 -2.05 19.06 -25.42
C VAL A 160 -3.09 18.35 -26.26
N ASP A 161 -2.69 17.59 -27.29
CA ASP A 161 -3.59 16.92 -28.22
C ASP A 161 -4.52 15.93 -27.51
N ALA A 162 -4.04 15.18 -26.52
CA ALA A 162 -4.87 14.26 -25.75
C ALA A 162 -5.97 14.94 -24.91
N THR A 163 -5.84 16.25 -24.68
CA THR A 163 -6.87 17.06 -24.00
C THR A 163 -7.79 17.79 -24.95
N HIS A 164 -7.54 17.71 -26.26
CA HIS A 164 -8.41 18.19 -27.32
C HIS A 164 -9.09 16.98 -27.95
N GLY A 165 -10.42 17.01 -28.10
CA GLY A 165 -11.12 15.86 -28.68
C GLY A 165 -12.57 15.80 -28.25
N ASN A 166 -13.25 14.74 -28.68
CA ASN A 166 -14.67 14.53 -28.40
C ASN A 166 -14.90 13.80 -27.07
N ASN A 167 -14.25 14.26 -26.00
CA ASN A 167 -14.27 13.57 -24.71
C ASN A 167 -14.02 14.52 -23.54
N ASP A 168 -14.83 14.39 -22.49
CA ASP A 168 -14.77 15.17 -21.24
C ASP A 168 -14.04 14.41 -20.11
N ALA A 169 -13.49 13.23 -20.40
CA ALA A 169 -12.78 12.39 -19.43
C ALA A 169 -11.32 12.80 -19.14
N VAL A 170 -10.83 13.92 -19.68
CA VAL A 170 -9.46 14.41 -19.42
C VAL A 170 -9.47 15.91 -19.14
N MET A 171 -8.63 16.34 -18.21
CA MET A 171 -8.32 17.75 -17.96
C MET A 171 -6.85 18.03 -18.18
N LEU A 172 -6.54 19.20 -18.74
CA LEU A 172 -5.18 19.71 -18.83
C LEU A 172 -4.84 20.50 -17.56
N CYS A 173 -3.99 19.91 -16.73
CA CYS A 173 -3.47 20.55 -15.55
C CYS A 173 -2.24 21.40 -15.89
N THR A 174 -2.13 22.57 -15.26
CA THR A 174 -0.92 23.38 -15.29
C THR A 174 -0.34 23.53 -13.88
N LEU A 175 0.96 23.27 -13.73
CA LEU A 175 1.69 23.61 -12.51
C LEU A 175 2.71 24.70 -12.82
N THR A 176 2.63 25.80 -12.10
CA THR A 176 3.68 26.84 -12.13
C THR A 176 4.24 27.07 -10.74
N ARG A 177 5.52 27.45 -10.68
CA ARG A 177 6.22 27.71 -9.43
C ARG A 177 5.57 28.81 -8.58
N ASP A 178 5.01 29.83 -9.25
CA ASP A 178 4.45 31.01 -8.60
C ASP A 178 2.98 30.84 -8.19
N LYS A 179 2.17 30.18 -9.05
CA LYS A 179 0.72 30.06 -8.82
C LYS A 179 0.29 28.69 -8.29
N GLY A 180 1.14 27.67 -8.34
CA GLY A 180 0.77 26.29 -8.01
C GLY A 180 -0.06 25.64 -9.11
N PHE A 181 -0.92 24.69 -8.71
CA PHE A 181 -1.81 23.96 -9.61
C PHE A 181 -2.94 24.86 -10.11
N GLN A 182 -3.20 24.80 -11.41
CA GLN A 182 -4.22 25.54 -12.13
C GLN A 182 -4.99 24.56 -13.04
N ASP A 183 -6.30 24.78 -13.19
CA ASP A 183 -7.17 24.04 -14.10
C ASP A 183 -7.25 22.52 -13.84
N CYS A 184 -7.03 22.14 -12.58
CA CYS A 184 -6.97 20.74 -12.14
C CYS A 184 -8.23 20.23 -11.43
N GLY A 185 -9.35 20.95 -11.47
CA GLY A 185 -10.58 20.57 -10.76
C GLY A 185 -10.35 20.19 -9.28
N TYR A 186 -11.04 19.15 -8.80
CA TYR A 186 -10.91 18.66 -7.41
C TYR A 186 -9.52 18.07 -7.08
N PHE A 187 -8.77 17.68 -8.12
CA PHE A 187 -7.43 17.11 -7.96
C PHE A 187 -6.43 18.18 -7.48
N GLY A 188 -6.55 19.41 -7.97
CA GLY A 188 -5.61 20.50 -7.69
C GLY A 188 -5.42 20.78 -6.20
N GLU A 189 -6.51 20.98 -5.45
CA GLU A 189 -6.45 21.31 -4.02
C GLU A 189 -5.79 20.19 -3.20
N THR A 190 -6.13 18.94 -3.51
CA THR A 190 -5.59 17.77 -2.81
C THR A 190 -4.09 17.63 -3.06
N MET A 191 -3.65 17.76 -4.32
CA MET A 191 -2.22 17.67 -4.64
C MET A 191 -1.41 18.81 -4.06
N ASP A 192 -1.99 20.02 -4.04
CA ASP A 192 -1.37 21.17 -3.39
C ASP A 192 -1.12 20.93 -1.89
N TRP A 193 -2.08 20.29 -1.22
CA TRP A 193 -1.95 19.88 0.17
C TRP A 193 -0.91 18.77 0.36
N LEU A 194 -0.94 17.72 -0.46
CA LEU A 194 0.00 16.60 -0.39
C LEU A 194 1.46 17.06 -0.61
N LEU A 195 1.70 17.89 -1.61
CA LEU A 195 3.04 18.43 -1.91
C LEU A 195 3.49 19.45 -0.87
N GLY A 196 2.56 20.25 -0.34
CA GLY A 196 2.85 21.30 0.62
C GLY A 196 4.00 22.20 0.15
N PRO A 197 5.08 22.38 0.94
CA PRO A 197 6.22 23.21 0.54
C PRO A 197 7.01 22.68 -0.67
N ALA A 198 6.88 21.41 -1.05
CA ALA A 198 7.63 20.79 -2.14
C ALA A 198 7.28 21.40 -3.50
N LYS A 199 6.04 21.86 -3.70
CA LYS A 199 5.58 22.41 -4.99
C LYS A 199 6.44 23.55 -5.53
N LYS A 200 7.00 24.40 -4.66
CA LYS A 200 7.89 25.52 -5.06
C LYS A 200 9.26 25.08 -5.61
N ARG A 201 9.55 23.78 -5.58
CA ARG A 201 10.79 23.17 -6.09
C ARG A 201 10.59 22.48 -7.43
N LEU A 202 9.34 22.33 -7.89
CA LEU A 202 9.01 21.74 -9.18
C LEU A 202 9.16 22.80 -10.29
N PRO A 203 9.66 22.42 -11.47
CA PRO A 203 9.61 23.27 -12.66
C PRO A 203 8.18 23.52 -13.12
N ASP A 204 8.02 24.49 -14.01
CA ASP A 204 6.74 24.74 -14.68
C ASP A 204 6.46 23.62 -15.68
N MET A 205 5.22 23.13 -15.73
CA MET A 205 4.83 22.03 -16.61
C MET A 205 3.33 22.01 -16.86
N ILE A 206 2.95 21.24 -17.89
CA ILE A 206 1.56 20.82 -18.11
C ILE A 206 1.49 19.29 -18.04
N PHE A 207 0.35 18.74 -17.67
CA PHE A 207 0.12 17.29 -17.71
C PHE A 207 -1.37 16.98 -17.80
N PRO A 208 -1.76 15.90 -18.49
CA PRO A 208 -3.15 15.50 -18.59
C PRO A 208 -3.52 14.62 -17.38
N VAL A 209 -4.69 14.87 -16.80
CA VAL A 209 -5.26 14.07 -15.71
C VAL A 209 -6.56 13.46 -16.20
N ASN A 210 -6.66 12.13 -16.11
CA ASN A 210 -7.91 11.43 -16.35
C ASN A 210 -8.92 11.86 -15.27
N THR A 211 -10.16 12.16 -15.62
CA THR A 211 -11.21 12.56 -14.66
C THR A 211 -12.07 11.38 -14.22
N LEU A 212 -12.03 10.25 -14.94
CA LEU A 212 -12.77 9.03 -14.62
C LEU A 212 -12.13 8.25 -13.48
N ASP A 213 -12.92 7.42 -12.81
CA ASP A 213 -12.40 6.40 -11.89
C ASP A 213 -11.60 5.33 -12.63
N GLU A 214 -12.06 4.97 -13.82
CA GLU A 214 -11.50 3.93 -14.71
C GLU A 214 -10.29 4.47 -15.49
N PRO A 215 -9.24 3.65 -15.70
CA PRO A 215 -8.10 4.02 -16.55
C PRO A 215 -8.53 4.15 -18.02
N SER A 216 -7.71 4.80 -18.85
CA SER A 216 -8.09 5.13 -20.23
C SER A 216 -7.09 4.73 -21.30
N VAL A 217 -5.80 4.61 -20.99
CA VAL A 217 -4.76 4.38 -22.02
C VAL A 217 -4.66 2.89 -22.33
N LEU A 218 -5.36 2.46 -23.39
CA LEU A 218 -5.39 1.08 -23.84
C LEU A 218 -5.02 1.04 -25.33
N LEU A 219 -3.75 0.74 -25.57
CA LEU A 219 -3.08 0.95 -26.86
C LEU A 219 -3.67 0.07 -27.98
N LYS A 220 -3.82 0.67 -29.17
CA LYS A 220 -4.23 -0.03 -30.39
C LYS A 220 -3.03 -0.40 -31.26
N SER A 221 -3.15 -1.45 -32.07
CA SER A 221 -2.10 -1.88 -32.99
C SER A 221 -1.99 -0.95 -34.21
N GLU A 222 -3.13 -0.52 -34.75
CA GLU A 222 -3.20 0.47 -35.81
C GLU A 222 -3.45 1.85 -35.21
N LYS A 223 -2.53 2.79 -35.48
CA LYS A 223 -2.62 4.17 -35.01
C LYS A 223 -2.31 5.13 -36.14
N ASP A 224 -3.07 6.21 -36.19
CA ASP A 224 -2.84 7.37 -37.03
C ASP A 224 -2.86 8.66 -36.18
N ASP A 225 -2.58 9.80 -36.82
CA ASP A 225 -2.57 11.09 -36.14
C ASP A 225 -3.96 11.48 -35.58
N ALA A 226 -5.05 10.87 -36.06
CA ALA A 226 -6.40 11.12 -35.57
C ALA A 226 -6.73 10.35 -34.28
N THR A 227 -6.04 9.23 -34.03
CA THR A 227 -6.31 8.31 -32.92
C THR A 227 -6.18 8.98 -31.55
N ILE A 228 -5.36 10.02 -31.40
CA ILE A 228 -5.22 10.76 -30.13
C ILE A 228 -6.45 11.62 -29.81
N PHE A 229 -7.22 12.02 -30.83
CA PHE A 229 -8.43 12.85 -30.69
C PHE A 229 -9.72 12.00 -30.59
N ASP A 230 -9.65 10.71 -30.94
CA ASP A 230 -10.78 9.78 -30.93
C ASP A 230 -10.76 8.90 -29.67
N TRP A 231 -11.67 9.20 -28.74
CA TRP A 231 -11.86 8.47 -27.49
C TRP A 231 -13.22 7.77 -27.52
N PRO A 232 -13.33 6.57 -28.14
CA PRO A 232 -14.60 5.89 -28.24
C PRO A 232 -15.21 5.64 -26.86
N ASN A 233 -16.53 5.89 -26.77
CA ASN A 233 -17.31 5.59 -25.59
C ASN A 233 -17.59 4.09 -25.52
N LEU A 234 -16.92 3.41 -24.61
CA LEU A 234 -17.10 1.98 -24.36
C LEU A 234 -17.75 1.72 -22.99
N ALA A 235 -18.40 2.74 -22.41
CA ALA A 235 -19.24 2.58 -21.24
C ALA A 235 -20.34 1.54 -21.50
N SER A 236 -20.56 0.70 -20.49
CA SER A 236 -21.52 -0.40 -20.45
C SER A 236 -21.33 -1.45 -21.57
N GLN A 237 -20.11 -1.57 -22.12
CA GLN A 237 -19.76 -2.52 -23.17
C GLN A 237 -18.57 -3.36 -22.73
N SER A 238 -18.50 -4.63 -23.17
CA SER A 238 -17.33 -5.46 -22.91
C SER A 238 -16.08 -4.84 -23.55
N ILE A 239 -15.00 -4.77 -22.78
CA ILE A 239 -13.69 -4.26 -23.22
C ILE A 239 -12.65 -5.39 -23.40
N VAL A 240 -13.09 -6.64 -23.30
CA VAL A 240 -12.23 -7.83 -23.37
C VAL A 240 -11.40 -7.86 -24.65
N ASP A 241 -12.01 -7.52 -25.78
CA ASP A 241 -11.32 -7.51 -27.08
C ASP A 241 -10.27 -6.39 -27.15
N GLN A 242 -10.56 -5.21 -26.59
CA GLN A 242 -9.61 -4.10 -26.52
C GLN A 242 -8.44 -4.42 -25.60
N VAL A 243 -8.69 -5.13 -24.49
CA VAL A 243 -7.62 -5.62 -23.60
C VAL A 243 -6.75 -6.64 -24.33
N ALA A 244 -7.35 -7.59 -25.04
CA ALA A 244 -6.61 -8.60 -25.81
C ALA A 244 -5.75 -7.98 -26.92
N GLU A 245 -6.26 -6.95 -27.62
CA GLU A 245 -5.50 -6.17 -28.59
C GLU A 245 -4.29 -5.49 -27.92
N ALA A 246 -4.50 -4.78 -26.81
CA ALA A 246 -3.44 -4.09 -26.10
C ALA A 246 -2.38 -5.03 -25.52
N CYS A 247 -2.76 -6.24 -25.11
CA CYS A 247 -1.82 -7.30 -24.75
C CYS A 247 -0.90 -7.68 -25.93
N GLY A 248 -1.44 -7.74 -27.14
CA GLY A 248 -0.65 -7.96 -28.37
C GLY A 248 0.33 -6.81 -28.67
N VAL A 249 -0.04 -5.58 -28.33
CA VAL A 249 0.81 -4.38 -28.54
C VAL A 249 1.92 -4.26 -27.50
N ARG A 250 1.60 -4.46 -26.21
CA ARG A 250 2.54 -4.27 -25.10
C ARG A 250 3.35 -5.52 -24.78
N GLY A 251 2.91 -6.68 -25.24
CA GLY A 251 3.52 -7.97 -24.94
C GLY A 251 3.13 -8.48 -23.55
N GLN A 252 3.84 -9.50 -23.08
CA GLN A 252 3.71 -10.03 -21.73
C GLN A 252 4.84 -9.48 -20.86
N ILE A 253 4.56 -9.24 -19.58
CA ILE A 253 5.61 -8.98 -18.59
C ILE A 253 6.45 -10.26 -18.47
N SER A 254 7.78 -10.11 -18.38
CA SER A 254 8.69 -11.26 -18.20
C SER A 254 8.38 -11.96 -16.87
N THR A 255 7.86 -13.18 -16.96
CA THR A 255 7.59 -14.06 -15.83
C THR A 255 8.85 -14.61 -15.18
N ASP A 256 10.03 -14.43 -15.78
CA ASP A 256 11.31 -14.92 -15.23
C ASP A 256 11.71 -14.23 -13.91
N LYS A 257 11.10 -13.07 -13.58
CA LYS A 257 11.26 -12.40 -12.27
C LYS A 257 10.29 -12.93 -11.20
N LEU A 258 9.30 -13.74 -11.58
CA LEU A 258 8.17 -14.09 -10.73
C LEU A 258 8.33 -15.52 -10.18
N LEU A 259 8.96 -15.58 -9.00
CA LEU A 259 9.03 -16.71 -8.07
C LEU A 259 9.53 -18.04 -8.67
N ILE A 260 10.85 -18.29 -8.55
CA ILE A 260 11.47 -19.59 -8.88
C ILE A 260 10.92 -20.72 -7.99
N ASP A 261 10.42 -20.39 -6.80
CA ASP A 261 9.86 -21.33 -5.83
C ASP A 261 8.41 -20.93 -5.48
N ARG A 262 7.41 -21.59 -6.08
CA ARG A 262 5.99 -21.42 -5.68
C ARG A 262 5.68 -22.27 -4.45
N VAL A 263 4.92 -21.69 -3.52
CA VAL A 263 4.41 -22.38 -2.34
C VAL A 263 3.35 -23.41 -2.77
N GLU A 264 3.47 -24.64 -2.28
CA GLU A 264 2.44 -25.68 -2.45
C GLU A 264 1.11 -25.18 -1.87
N ASN A 265 0.08 -25.16 -2.72
CA ASN A 265 -1.19 -24.52 -2.40
C ASN A 265 -2.34 -25.51 -2.26
N TYR A 266 -2.09 -26.82 -2.44
CA TYR A 266 -3.07 -27.89 -2.30
C TYR A 266 -4.33 -27.68 -3.16
N GLY A 267 -4.18 -27.02 -4.31
CA GLY A 267 -5.27 -26.69 -5.23
C GLY A 267 -6.10 -25.47 -4.84
N LEU A 268 -5.64 -24.65 -3.89
CA LEU A 268 -6.26 -23.38 -3.54
C LEU A 268 -5.50 -22.21 -4.18
N PRO A 269 -6.17 -21.25 -4.83
CA PRO A 269 -5.50 -20.11 -5.48
C PRO A 269 -5.10 -19.02 -4.48
N PHE A 270 -4.26 -19.36 -3.49
CA PHE A 270 -3.61 -18.34 -2.67
C PHE A 270 -2.71 -17.47 -3.56
N VAL A 271 -2.96 -16.16 -3.57
CA VAL A 271 -2.19 -15.21 -4.38
C VAL A 271 -0.72 -15.21 -3.95
N GLN A 272 0.18 -15.62 -4.84
CA GLN A 272 1.63 -15.64 -4.55
C GLN A 272 2.36 -14.45 -5.19
N SER A 273 1.81 -13.89 -6.27
CA SER A 273 2.29 -12.68 -6.94
C SER A 273 1.11 -11.77 -7.23
N VAL A 274 1.12 -10.54 -6.72
CA VAL A 274 0.05 -9.57 -6.96
C VAL A 274 0.20 -8.96 -8.35
N GLU A 275 1.44 -8.84 -8.83
CA GLU A 275 1.77 -8.39 -10.17
C GLU A 275 1.18 -9.33 -11.24
N GLU A 276 1.15 -10.65 -10.99
CA GLU A 276 0.47 -11.62 -11.86
C GLU A 276 -1.05 -11.41 -11.85
N GLU A 277 -1.67 -11.32 -10.67
CA GLU A 277 -3.12 -11.12 -10.54
C GLU A 277 -3.61 -9.78 -11.15
N GLN A 278 -2.72 -8.80 -11.28
CA GLN A 278 -3.02 -7.49 -11.89
C GLN A 278 -2.65 -7.43 -13.39
N ASP A 279 -2.18 -8.55 -13.98
CA ASP A 279 -1.90 -8.72 -15.40
C ASP A 279 -3.07 -9.39 -16.12
N LEU A 280 -3.91 -8.59 -16.78
CA LEU A 280 -5.06 -9.08 -17.53
C LEU A 280 -4.69 -9.94 -18.74
N CYS A 281 -3.45 -9.83 -19.24
CA CYS A 281 -2.96 -10.66 -20.34
C CYS A 281 -2.68 -12.09 -19.87
N MET A 282 -2.45 -12.30 -18.57
CA MET A 282 -2.30 -13.61 -17.95
C MET A 282 -3.62 -14.22 -17.49
N HIS A 283 -4.66 -13.39 -17.33
CA HIS A 283 -5.95 -13.79 -16.76
C HIS A 283 -7.15 -13.53 -17.70
N PRO A 284 -7.21 -14.18 -18.88
CA PRO A 284 -8.35 -14.03 -19.79
C PRO A 284 -9.68 -14.47 -19.17
N GLU A 285 -9.65 -15.34 -18.16
CA GLU A 285 -10.82 -15.81 -17.40
C GLU A 285 -11.51 -14.70 -16.58
N TYR A 286 -10.84 -13.57 -16.29
CA TYR A 286 -11.45 -12.47 -15.52
C TYR A 286 -12.65 -11.84 -16.23
N LYS A 287 -12.76 -12.03 -17.56
CA LYS A 287 -13.95 -11.69 -18.35
C LYS A 287 -15.23 -12.39 -17.87
N ASP A 288 -15.15 -13.41 -17.05
CA ASP A 288 -16.33 -14.13 -16.59
C ASP A 288 -16.80 -13.62 -15.21
N TYR A 289 -16.01 -12.76 -14.55
CA TYR A 289 -16.30 -12.40 -13.17
C TYR A 289 -15.77 -11.05 -12.63
N HIS A 290 -15.27 -10.16 -13.50
CA HIS A 290 -14.91 -8.80 -13.12
C HIS A 290 -15.64 -7.75 -13.98
N GLY A 291 -16.43 -6.87 -13.33
CA GLY A 291 -17.31 -5.92 -14.03
C GLY A 291 -16.58 -4.89 -14.89
N PHE A 292 -15.37 -4.49 -14.50
CA PHE A 292 -14.54 -3.57 -15.30
C PHE A 292 -14.26 -4.09 -16.73
N LEU A 293 -14.09 -5.40 -16.90
CA LEU A 293 -13.82 -5.99 -18.20
C LEU A 293 -15.10 -6.19 -19.02
N ASN A 294 -16.20 -6.53 -18.33
CA ASN A 294 -17.43 -6.98 -18.98
C ASN A 294 -18.35 -5.85 -19.37
N SER A 295 -18.39 -4.81 -18.54
CA SER A 295 -19.28 -3.67 -18.67
C SER A 295 -18.80 -2.55 -17.74
N PRO A 296 -17.64 -1.91 -17.98
CA PRO A 296 -17.20 -0.77 -17.19
C PRO A 296 -18.24 0.36 -17.26
N THR A 297 -18.35 1.18 -16.22
CA THR A 297 -19.45 2.15 -16.12
C THR A 297 -19.25 3.36 -17.04
N SER A 298 -18.00 3.80 -17.23
CA SER A 298 -17.71 5.12 -17.79
C SER A 298 -16.57 5.12 -18.82
N PHE A 299 -16.03 3.95 -19.14
CA PHE A 299 -14.76 3.79 -19.83
C PHE A 299 -14.70 4.52 -21.17
N ARG A 300 -13.59 5.24 -21.35
CA ARG A 300 -13.20 5.91 -22.58
C ARG A 300 -11.81 5.42 -22.96
N GLN A 301 -11.71 4.79 -24.11
CA GLN A 301 -10.44 4.27 -24.59
C GLN A 301 -9.64 5.38 -25.26
N LEU A 302 -8.40 5.59 -24.83
CA LEU A 302 -7.36 6.28 -25.57
C LEU A 302 -6.43 5.23 -26.20
N GLY A 303 -6.42 5.16 -27.52
CA GLY A 303 -5.64 4.19 -28.30
C GLY A 303 -4.15 4.52 -28.44
N THR A 304 -3.71 5.69 -27.98
CA THR A 304 -2.35 6.22 -28.16
C THR A 304 -1.66 6.44 -26.82
N ALA A 305 -0.36 6.13 -26.73
CA ALA A 305 0.42 6.38 -25.53
C ALA A 305 0.52 7.90 -25.25
N VAL A 306 0.05 8.30 -24.09
CA VAL A 306 0.11 9.67 -23.56
C VAL A 306 0.47 9.54 -22.08
N PRO A 307 1.28 10.44 -21.49
CA PRO A 307 1.56 10.42 -20.06
C PRO A 307 0.35 10.90 -19.24
N LEU A 308 -0.79 10.22 -19.40
CA LEU A 308 -2.07 10.50 -18.76
C LEU A 308 -2.05 10.00 -17.33
N LEU A 309 -2.22 10.92 -16.38
CA LEU A 309 -2.24 10.57 -14.97
C LEU A 309 -3.59 9.96 -14.57
N SER A 310 -3.55 8.72 -14.06
CA SER A 310 -4.71 8.00 -13.51
C SER A 310 -4.38 7.41 -12.14
N ARG A 311 -5.41 7.00 -11.40
CA ARG A 311 -5.29 6.64 -9.98
C ARG A 311 -4.93 5.18 -9.79
N ALA A 312 -5.42 4.33 -10.68
CA ALA A 312 -5.12 2.92 -10.72
C ALA A 312 -5.33 2.37 -12.14
N ALA A 313 -4.55 1.38 -12.54
CA ALA A 313 -4.68 0.76 -13.85
C ALA A 313 -4.11 -0.68 -13.85
N PRO A 314 -4.85 -1.68 -14.35
CA PRO A 314 -4.30 -3.03 -14.51
C PRO A 314 -3.33 -3.07 -15.69
N TYR A 315 -2.43 -4.05 -15.78
CA TYR A 315 -1.74 -4.30 -17.04
C TYR A 315 -2.73 -4.94 -18.04
N PRO A 316 -2.81 -4.56 -19.33
CA PRO A 316 -1.85 -3.77 -20.11
C PRO A 316 -2.18 -2.26 -20.25
N PHE A 317 -2.96 -1.66 -19.36
CA PHE A 317 -3.20 -0.21 -19.43
C PHE A 317 -1.90 0.57 -19.19
N ALA A 318 -1.70 1.63 -19.98
CA ALA A 318 -0.48 2.43 -20.03
C ALA A 318 -0.63 3.80 -19.35
N ASP A 319 -1.69 3.97 -18.55
CA ASP A 319 -1.86 5.15 -17.71
C ASP A 319 -0.69 5.29 -16.73
N VAL A 320 -0.31 6.54 -16.43
CA VAL A 320 0.72 6.86 -15.47
C VAL A 320 0.09 6.97 -14.08
N LEU A 321 0.52 6.11 -13.15
CA LEU A 321 -0.14 6.00 -11.85
C LEU A 321 0.24 7.13 -10.89
N MET A 322 -0.77 7.69 -10.23
CA MET A 322 -0.62 8.70 -9.18
C MET A 322 -1.46 8.38 -7.94
N PRO A 323 -1.08 8.86 -6.74
CA PRO A 323 -1.90 8.70 -5.54
C PRO A 323 -3.29 9.30 -5.72
N SER A 324 -4.31 8.51 -5.39
CA SER A 324 -5.69 8.98 -5.48
C SER A 324 -6.02 10.07 -4.45
N PRO A 325 -6.67 11.17 -4.86
CA PRO A 325 -7.28 12.12 -3.94
C PRO A 325 -8.32 11.50 -3.00
N HIS A 326 -8.94 10.36 -3.36
CA HIS A 326 -9.96 9.70 -2.55
C HIS A 326 -9.41 9.22 -1.21
N TYR A 327 -8.10 8.93 -1.12
CA TYR A 327 -7.45 8.59 0.15
C TYR A 327 -7.31 9.78 1.10
N ALA A 328 -7.49 11.00 0.61
CA ALA A 328 -7.45 12.23 1.39
C ALA A 328 -8.85 12.75 1.76
N PHE A 329 -9.92 12.15 1.24
CA PHE A 329 -11.28 12.54 1.59
C PHE A 329 -11.58 12.23 3.07
N LEU A 330 -12.31 13.14 3.73
CA LEU A 330 -12.55 13.10 5.17
C LEU A 330 -13.12 11.75 5.65
N GLN A 331 -14.06 11.16 4.89
CA GLN A 331 -14.68 9.85 5.18
C GLN A 331 -13.75 8.65 5.03
N ASN A 332 -12.60 8.84 4.37
CA ASN A 332 -11.56 7.82 4.16
C ASN A 332 -10.33 8.07 5.02
N LEU A 333 -10.29 9.16 5.80
CA LEU A 333 -9.23 9.38 6.78
C LEU A 333 -9.45 8.49 8.00
N TYR A 334 -8.36 7.93 8.51
CA TYR A 334 -8.39 7.09 9.70
C TYR A 334 -8.69 7.91 10.97
N ASN A 335 -9.55 7.35 11.83
CA ASN A 335 -9.92 7.94 13.11
C ASN A 335 -9.59 6.98 14.27
N GLY A 336 -8.43 7.19 14.89
CA GLY A 336 -7.95 6.32 15.97
C GLY A 336 -8.71 6.41 17.29
N ILE A 337 -9.64 7.36 17.46
CA ILE A 337 -10.47 7.44 18.68
C ILE A 337 -11.49 6.28 18.72
N LEU A 338 -11.95 5.84 17.56
CA LEU A 338 -12.98 4.82 17.41
C LEU A 338 -12.40 3.41 17.22
N ASP A 339 -11.08 3.29 17.16
CA ASP A 339 -10.37 2.06 16.82
C ASP A 339 -9.81 1.38 18.07
N GLY A 340 -10.46 0.28 18.50
CA GLY A 340 -10.05 -0.52 19.66
C GLY A 340 -8.91 -1.50 19.36
N PRO A 341 -8.29 -2.12 20.37
CA PRO A 341 -7.26 -3.14 20.18
C PRO A 341 -7.78 -4.36 19.40
N TRP A 342 -6.93 -4.93 18.53
CA TRP A 342 -7.23 -6.12 17.70
C TRP A 342 -8.04 -7.22 18.40
N HIS A 343 -7.57 -7.67 19.56
CA HIS A 343 -8.15 -8.82 20.25
C HIS A 343 -9.57 -8.58 20.77
N GLN A 344 -9.97 -7.31 20.95
CA GLN A 344 -11.32 -6.93 21.41
C GLN A 344 -12.32 -6.77 20.25
N LYS A 345 -11.85 -6.81 19.00
CA LYS A 345 -12.69 -6.71 17.81
C LYS A 345 -13.44 -8.01 17.54
N LYS A 346 -14.57 -7.90 16.83
CA LYS A 346 -15.34 -9.04 16.34
C LYS A 346 -14.48 -9.88 15.41
N ASN A 347 -14.46 -11.19 15.65
CA ASN A 347 -13.68 -12.15 14.87
C ASN A 347 -14.41 -12.56 13.59
N ALA A 348 -14.62 -11.60 12.69
CA ALA A 348 -15.33 -11.77 11.43
C ALA A 348 -14.79 -10.80 10.37
N VAL A 349 -15.04 -11.12 9.10
CA VAL A 349 -14.81 -10.29 7.93
C VAL A 349 -15.94 -9.29 7.80
N PHE A 350 -15.59 -8.01 7.71
CA PHE A 350 -16.52 -6.94 7.44
C PHE A 350 -16.37 -6.41 6.01
N TRP A 351 -17.50 -6.30 5.30
CA TRP A 351 -17.59 -5.50 4.09
C TRP A 351 -19.02 -5.08 3.77
N HIS A 352 -19.26 -3.78 3.75
CA HIS A 352 -20.52 -3.22 3.28
C HIS A 352 -20.24 -2.27 2.12
N GLY A 353 -20.93 -2.40 0.99
CA GLY A 353 -20.70 -1.49 -0.15
C GLY A 353 -21.80 -1.52 -1.20
N SER A 354 -21.82 -0.54 -2.09
CA SER A 354 -22.72 -0.50 -3.23
C SER A 354 -22.28 -1.47 -4.34
N THR A 355 -23.17 -1.72 -5.29
CA THR A 355 -22.96 -2.61 -6.46
C THR A 355 -22.02 -2.06 -7.54
N THR A 356 -21.15 -1.10 -7.19
CA THR A 356 -20.26 -0.46 -8.17
C THR A 356 -19.20 -1.40 -8.71
N GLY A 357 -18.61 -1.04 -9.84
CA GLY A 357 -17.54 -1.80 -10.48
C GLY A 357 -17.91 -2.53 -11.74
N GLY A 358 -19.08 -2.17 -12.28
CA GLY A 358 -19.59 -2.49 -13.59
C GLY A 358 -20.99 -1.89 -13.74
N HIS A 359 -21.48 -1.80 -14.98
CA HIS A 359 -22.86 -1.43 -15.29
C HIS A 359 -23.66 -2.67 -15.67
N TRP A 360 -24.69 -3.00 -14.89
CA TRP A 360 -25.45 -4.25 -15.05
C TRP A 360 -26.69 -4.04 -15.91
N HIS A 361 -26.84 -4.84 -16.97
CA HIS A 361 -27.99 -4.78 -17.89
C HIS A 361 -28.35 -6.19 -18.38
N LYS A 362 -29.43 -6.31 -19.15
CA LYS A 362 -29.95 -7.61 -19.62
C LYS A 362 -28.95 -8.55 -20.32
N HIS A 363 -27.86 -8.03 -20.89
CA HIS A 363 -26.84 -8.83 -21.58
C HIS A 363 -25.60 -9.11 -20.72
N VAL A 364 -25.36 -8.30 -19.69
CA VAL A 364 -24.30 -8.49 -18.68
C VAL A 364 -24.97 -8.42 -17.32
N PRO A 365 -25.58 -9.54 -16.85
CA PRO A 365 -26.35 -9.55 -15.63
C PRO A 365 -25.42 -9.35 -14.42
N TRP A 366 -25.94 -8.74 -13.36
CA TRP A 366 -25.18 -8.40 -12.15
C TRP A 366 -24.50 -9.59 -11.46
N ARG A 367 -24.91 -10.82 -11.75
CA ARG A 367 -24.40 -12.07 -11.14
C ARG A 367 -22.92 -12.31 -11.43
N VAL A 368 -22.38 -11.72 -12.50
CA VAL A 368 -20.94 -11.80 -12.80
C VAL A 368 -20.12 -10.74 -12.06
N GLY A 369 -20.76 -9.76 -11.42
CA GLY A 369 -20.05 -8.69 -10.73
C GLY A 369 -19.33 -9.19 -9.48
N GLN A 370 -18.08 -8.75 -9.30
CA GLN A 370 -17.19 -9.19 -8.22
C GLN A 370 -17.78 -8.95 -6.83
N ARG A 371 -18.47 -7.83 -6.61
CA ARG A 371 -19.11 -7.50 -5.32
C ARG A 371 -20.35 -8.36 -5.03
N GLN A 372 -21.10 -8.67 -6.08
CA GLN A 372 -22.29 -9.51 -6.04
C GLN A 372 -21.90 -10.97 -5.79
N ARG A 373 -20.87 -11.48 -6.49
CA ARG A 373 -20.29 -12.80 -6.28
C ARG A 373 -19.79 -12.96 -4.84
N PHE A 374 -19.05 -11.97 -4.34
CA PHE A 374 -18.56 -11.98 -2.96
C PHE A 374 -19.69 -11.99 -1.93
N THR A 375 -20.70 -11.13 -2.12
CA THR A 375 -21.87 -11.09 -1.21
C THR A 375 -22.64 -12.41 -1.27
N ALA A 376 -22.89 -12.97 -2.47
CA ALA A 376 -23.59 -14.24 -2.63
C ALA A 376 -22.82 -15.40 -1.97
N LEU A 377 -21.51 -15.51 -2.21
CA LEU A 377 -20.64 -16.52 -1.60
C LEU A 377 -20.73 -16.56 -0.07
N THR A 378 -20.81 -15.38 0.56
CA THR A 378 -20.70 -15.24 2.02
C THR A 378 -22.03 -15.24 2.75
N THR A 379 -23.15 -15.00 2.04
CA THR A 379 -24.49 -14.84 2.67
C THR A 379 -25.51 -15.89 2.24
N MET A 380 -25.28 -16.57 1.12
CA MET A 380 -26.23 -17.52 0.56
C MET A 380 -25.82 -18.95 0.90
N PRO A 381 -26.79 -19.88 1.02
CA PRO A 381 -26.48 -21.30 1.12
C PRO A 381 -25.62 -21.73 -0.08
N PRO A 382 -24.53 -22.45 0.15
CA PRO A 382 -23.63 -22.82 -0.93
C PRO A 382 -24.27 -23.85 -1.85
N ASP A 383 -24.10 -23.62 -3.15
CA ASP A 383 -24.52 -24.53 -4.23
C ASP A 383 -23.39 -25.49 -4.66
N ARG A 384 -22.20 -25.32 -4.08
CA ARG A 384 -20.98 -26.10 -4.36
C ARG A 384 -20.24 -26.48 -3.08
N ARG A 385 -19.26 -27.37 -3.23
CA ARG A 385 -18.30 -27.69 -2.15
C ARG A 385 -17.06 -26.82 -2.28
N PHE A 386 -16.46 -26.47 -1.16
CA PHE A 386 -15.21 -25.73 -1.06
C PHE A 386 -14.09 -26.63 -0.57
N THR A 387 -12.88 -26.31 -1.01
CA THR A 387 -11.66 -26.98 -0.55
C THR A 387 -11.19 -26.34 0.75
N TYR A 388 -10.93 -27.18 1.74
CA TYR A 388 -10.37 -26.82 3.04
C TYR A 388 -9.12 -27.64 3.32
N LEU A 389 -8.25 -27.15 4.20
CA LEU A 389 -7.01 -27.83 4.58
C LEU A 389 -7.09 -28.35 6.01
N GLN A 390 -6.76 -29.63 6.17
CA GLN A 390 -6.65 -30.28 7.48
C GLN A 390 -5.22 -30.74 7.72
N ARG A 391 -4.71 -30.54 8.94
CA ARG A 391 -3.40 -31.02 9.35
C ARG A 391 -3.37 -32.55 9.36
N ASN A 392 -2.27 -33.12 8.91
CA ASN A 392 -2.04 -34.56 8.84
C ASN A 392 -1.35 -35.05 10.12
N ASP A 393 -2.12 -35.38 11.15
CA ASP A 393 -1.60 -35.77 12.47
C ASP A 393 -0.90 -37.15 12.50
N ASN A 394 -0.97 -37.93 11.41
CA ASN A 394 -0.53 -39.34 11.35
C ASN A 394 0.63 -39.64 10.38
N ALA A 395 1.34 -38.65 9.83
CA ALA A 395 2.30 -38.92 8.75
C ALA A 395 3.76 -39.00 9.20
N SER A 396 4.32 -40.21 9.09
CA SER A 396 5.77 -40.46 8.96
C SER A 396 6.31 -40.19 7.54
N ALA A 397 5.59 -39.41 6.72
CA ALA A 397 5.91 -39.06 5.34
C ALA A 397 5.72 -37.54 5.10
N PRO A 398 6.37 -36.94 4.08
CA PRO A 398 6.31 -35.49 3.86
C PRO A 398 4.93 -35.05 3.34
N GLY A 399 4.31 -34.07 4.01
CA GLY A 399 3.04 -33.44 3.63
C GLY A 399 2.14 -33.21 4.84
N ALA A 400 2.26 -32.05 5.50
CA ALA A 400 1.52 -31.83 6.75
C ALA A 400 0.08 -31.36 6.59
N TYR A 401 -0.37 -31.04 5.38
CA TYR A 401 -1.76 -30.73 5.12
C TYR A 401 -2.33 -31.67 4.06
N ARG A 402 -3.63 -31.90 4.16
CA ARG A 402 -4.44 -32.60 3.17
C ARG A 402 -5.67 -31.77 2.84
N ALA A 403 -5.93 -31.60 1.54
CA ALA A 403 -7.15 -31.01 1.05
C ALA A 403 -8.36 -31.94 1.25
N TYR A 404 -9.50 -31.37 1.65
CA TYR A 404 -10.79 -32.03 1.68
C TYR A 404 -11.90 -31.09 1.22
N LEU A 405 -12.99 -31.66 0.70
CA LEU A 405 -14.14 -30.89 0.25
C LEU A 405 -15.22 -30.83 1.33
N SER A 406 -15.75 -29.64 1.60
CA SER A 406 -16.90 -29.44 2.48
C SER A 406 -17.94 -28.51 1.84
N PRO A 407 -19.24 -28.80 1.96
CA PRO A 407 -20.29 -27.87 1.58
C PRO A 407 -20.54 -26.78 2.63
N GLU A 408 -19.88 -26.82 3.79
CA GLU A 408 -20.16 -25.90 4.89
C GLU A 408 -19.30 -24.63 4.75
N ILE A 409 -19.91 -23.46 4.93
CA ILE A 409 -19.24 -22.17 5.18
C ILE A 409 -19.74 -21.66 6.53
N ASP A 410 -18.82 -21.24 7.41
CA ASP A 410 -19.21 -20.58 8.65
C ASP A 410 -19.60 -19.13 8.36
N HIS A 411 -20.89 -18.92 8.08
CA HIS A 411 -21.46 -17.60 7.83
C HIS A 411 -21.32 -16.64 9.02
N ALA A 412 -21.07 -17.12 10.24
CA ALA A 412 -20.83 -16.24 11.39
C ALA A 412 -19.48 -15.49 11.30
N LEU A 413 -18.58 -15.92 10.42
CA LEU A 413 -17.32 -15.26 10.12
C LEU A 413 -17.46 -14.12 9.11
N TYR A 414 -18.67 -13.82 8.62
CA TYR A 414 -18.90 -12.82 7.58
C TYR A 414 -20.03 -11.86 7.97
N ASP A 415 -19.71 -10.58 8.00
CA ASP A 415 -20.66 -9.47 8.02
C ASP A 415 -20.50 -8.69 6.71
N VAL A 416 -21.17 -9.22 5.68
CA VAL A 416 -21.02 -8.81 4.30
C VAL A 416 -22.38 -8.46 3.73
N ARG A 417 -22.53 -7.26 3.16
CA ARG A 417 -23.80 -6.85 2.52
C ARG A 417 -23.63 -5.83 1.42
N LEU A 418 -24.56 -5.85 0.47
CA LEU A 418 -24.76 -4.75 -0.46
C LEU A 418 -25.62 -3.67 0.18
N THR A 419 -25.19 -2.41 0.08
CA THR A 419 -25.90 -1.26 0.69
C THR A 419 -26.76 -0.49 -0.30
N ASN A 420 -26.45 -0.55 -1.60
CA ASN A 420 -27.19 0.15 -2.65
C ASN A 420 -27.07 -0.62 -3.96
N ALA A 421 -28.17 -0.69 -4.72
CA ALA A 421 -28.19 -1.11 -6.11
C ALA A 421 -28.10 0.12 -7.04
N ILE A 422 -26.92 0.36 -7.59
CA ILE A 422 -26.58 1.44 -8.54
C ILE A 422 -25.75 0.91 -9.70
N GLN A 423 -25.57 1.72 -10.75
CA GLN A 423 -24.88 1.32 -11.99
C GLN A 423 -25.54 0.07 -12.60
N CYS A 424 -26.84 0.15 -12.79
CA CYS A 424 -27.62 -0.92 -13.41
C CYS A 424 -28.83 -0.33 -14.14
N ASP A 425 -29.30 -1.05 -15.16
CA ASP A 425 -30.61 -0.83 -15.74
C ASP A 425 -31.69 -1.15 -14.69
N TRP A 426 -32.86 -0.53 -14.83
CA TRP A 426 -33.90 -0.56 -13.80
C TRP A 426 -34.34 -1.98 -13.41
N ASP A 427 -34.46 -2.89 -14.38
CA ASP A 427 -34.83 -4.29 -14.14
C ASP A 427 -33.76 -5.04 -13.35
N GLN A 428 -32.49 -4.81 -13.66
CA GLN A 428 -31.35 -5.39 -12.96
C GLN A 428 -31.22 -4.84 -11.53
N CYS A 429 -31.36 -3.52 -11.35
CA CYS A 429 -31.33 -2.92 -10.01
C CYS A 429 -32.46 -3.46 -9.13
N ARG A 430 -33.68 -3.59 -9.68
CA ARG A 430 -34.81 -4.16 -8.94
C ARG A 430 -34.54 -5.61 -8.52
N GLU A 431 -34.01 -6.44 -9.41
CA GLU A 431 -33.65 -7.83 -9.07
C GLU A 431 -32.57 -7.87 -7.97
N LEU A 432 -31.56 -6.99 -8.02
CA LEU A 432 -30.54 -6.87 -6.99
C LEU A 432 -31.12 -6.52 -5.61
N LEU A 433 -32.00 -5.52 -5.56
CA LEU A 433 -32.68 -5.09 -4.33
C LEU A 433 -33.48 -6.25 -3.73
N GLU A 434 -34.24 -6.97 -4.55
CA GLU A 434 -35.05 -8.11 -4.10
C GLU A 434 -34.20 -9.31 -3.67
N PHE A 435 -33.20 -9.69 -4.48
CA PHE A 435 -32.37 -10.88 -4.24
C PHE A 435 -31.52 -10.76 -2.98
N PHE A 436 -30.88 -9.61 -2.76
CA PHE A 436 -30.02 -9.37 -1.60
C PHE A 436 -30.75 -8.69 -0.43
N GLN A 437 -32.05 -8.39 -0.56
CA GLN A 437 -32.84 -7.67 0.44
C GLN A 437 -32.16 -6.36 0.88
N ILE A 438 -31.71 -5.59 -0.10
CA ILE A 438 -30.95 -4.36 0.15
C ILE A 438 -31.90 -3.30 0.71
N ASP A 439 -31.56 -2.77 1.88
CA ASP A 439 -32.18 -1.58 2.45
C ASP A 439 -31.24 -0.37 2.29
N PRO A 440 -31.51 0.54 1.34
CA PRO A 440 -30.67 1.73 1.13
C PRO A 440 -30.62 2.68 2.32
N GLU A 441 -31.56 2.60 3.27
CA GLU A 441 -31.58 3.45 4.46
C GLU A 441 -30.62 2.93 5.56
N ASP A 442 -30.29 1.64 5.55
CA ASP A 442 -29.34 1.02 6.47
C ASP A 442 -27.89 1.17 5.96
N GLN A 443 -27.34 2.38 6.14
CA GLN A 443 -25.94 2.67 5.83
C GLN A 443 -25.05 2.54 7.09
N PRO A 444 -24.00 1.72 7.06
CA PRO A 444 -23.07 1.67 8.18
C PRO A 444 -22.23 2.95 8.23
N PRO A 445 -21.79 3.40 9.42
CA PRO A 445 -20.83 4.48 9.50
C PRO A 445 -19.49 4.08 8.82
N PRO A 446 -18.74 5.03 8.24
CA PRO A 446 -17.45 4.74 7.59
C PRO A 446 -16.43 4.03 8.48
N GLU A 447 -16.57 4.15 9.80
CA GLU A 447 -15.71 3.58 10.84
C GLU A 447 -16.13 2.18 11.30
N ARG A 448 -17.26 1.66 10.80
CA ARG A 448 -17.73 0.30 11.12
C ARG A 448 -16.65 -0.79 10.95
N PRO A 449 -15.75 -0.76 9.94
CA PRO A 449 -14.65 -1.73 9.85
C PRO A 449 -13.78 -1.82 11.11
N TYR A 450 -13.66 -0.75 11.90
CA TYR A 450 -12.85 -0.74 13.12
C TYR A 450 -13.43 -1.65 14.23
N GLU A 451 -14.67 -2.11 14.11
CA GLU A 451 -15.23 -3.09 15.05
C GLU A 451 -14.79 -4.53 14.75
N TYR A 452 -14.15 -4.78 13.60
CA TYR A 452 -13.88 -6.11 13.07
C TYR A 452 -12.39 -6.35 12.90
N ARG A 453 -11.98 -7.59 13.18
CA ARG A 453 -10.61 -8.05 12.93
C ARG A 453 -10.28 -7.96 11.45
N PHE A 454 -11.18 -8.37 10.57
CA PHE A 454 -10.90 -8.44 9.14
C PHE A 454 -11.75 -7.42 8.39
N ALA A 455 -11.13 -6.63 7.51
CA ALA A 455 -11.85 -5.74 6.59
C ALA A 455 -11.54 -6.12 5.15
N PHE A 456 -12.57 -6.50 4.40
CA PHE A 456 -12.41 -6.81 2.99
C PHE A 456 -12.34 -5.51 2.17
N ASP A 457 -11.47 -5.49 1.19
CA ASP A 457 -11.26 -4.43 0.22
C ASP A 457 -11.40 -5.04 -1.17
N ILE A 458 -12.32 -4.48 -1.96
CA ILE A 458 -12.73 -5.00 -3.26
C ILE A 458 -12.99 -3.83 -4.19
N ASP A 459 -12.56 -4.01 -5.43
CA ASP A 459 -12.68 -3.05 -6.51
C ASP A 459 -14.10 -2.50 -6.67
N GLY A 460 -14.17 -1.20 -6.92
CA GLY A 460 -15.36 -0.53 -7.46
C GLY A 460 -15.17 -0.35 -8.96
N ASN A 461 -15.48 0.86 -9.47
CA ASN A 461 -15.16 1.22 -10.86
C ASN A 461 -13.67 1.03 -11.16
N SER A 462 -12.84 1.31 -10.16
CA SER A 462 -11.44 0.89 -10.10
C SER A 462 -11.08 0.41 -8.69
N TYR A 463 -10.15 1.07 -8.03
CA TYR A 463 -9.68 0.78 -6.67
C TYR A 463 -10.69 1.21 -5.59
N SER A 464 -10.45 0.81 -4.34
CA SER A 464 -11.23 1.24 -3.18
C SER A 464 -10.52 2.33 -2.39
N GLY A 465 -11.11 3.54 -2.33
CA GLY A 465 -10.60 4.63 -1.48
C GLY A 465 -10.60 4.34 0.03
N ARG A 466 -11.16 3.20 0.46
CA ARG A 466 -11.21 2.76 1.86
C ARG A 466 -9.96 2.00 2.31
N PHE A 467 -9.15 1.51 1.37
CA PHE A 467 -8.02 0.64 1.68
C PHE A 467 -7.03 1.24 2.69
N HIS A 468 -6.68 2.53 2.52
CA HIS A 468 -5.73 3.21 3.41
C HIS A 468 -6.20 3.30 4.87
N LYS A 469 -7.50 3.52 5.13
CA LYS A 469 -7.99 3.53 6.53
C LYS A 469 -8.03 2.14 7.14
N ASN A 470 -8.27 1.10 6.32
CA ASN A 470 -8.21 -0.28 6.77
C ASN A 470 -6.78 -0.65 7.15
N LEU A 471 -5.79 -0.29 6.33
CA LEU A 471 -4.36 -0.43 6.64
C LEU A 471 -3.97 0.34 7.90
N ALA A 472 -4.48 1.57 8.07
CA ALA A 472 -4.15 2.39 9.22
C ALA A 472 -4.80 1.87 10.52
N ALA A 473 -5.87 1.09 10.46
CA ALA A 473 -6.57 0.59 11.65
C ALA A 473 -5.87 -0.62 12.28
N HIS A 474 -6.28 -0.98 13.49
CA HIS A 474 -5.93 -2.27 14.10
C HIS A 474 -6.74 -3.42 13.46
N THR A 475 -6.80 -3.47 12.12
CA THR A 475 -7.63 -4.38 11.31
C THR A 475 -6.74 -5.01 10.22
N THR A 476 -7.00 -6.26 9.82
CA THR A 476 -6.24 -7.01 8.82
C THR A 476 -6.99 -6.81 7.52
N PRO A 477 -6.43 -6.05 6.57
CA PRO A 477 -7.09 -5.87 5.29
C PRO A 477 -6.97 -7.16 4.47
N LEU A 478 -8.08 -7.60 3.88
CA LEU A 478 -8.10 -8.61 2.83
C LEU A 478 -8.38 -7.87 1.52
N LYS A 479 -7.44 -7.84 0.57
CA LYS A 479 -7.57 -7.05 -0.66
C LYS A 479 -7.68 -7.95 -1.87
N MET A 480 -8.75 -7.77 -2.64
CA MET A 480 -8.96 -8.37 -3.95
C MET A 480 -9.03 -7.25 -4.99
N SER A 481 -8.02 -7.16 -5.86
CA SER A 481 -7.95 -6.10 -6.87
C SER A 481 -7.26 -6.57 -8.14
N ILE A 482 -7.74 -6.12 -9.30
CA ILE A 482 -7.02 -6.23 -10.58
C ILE A 482 -6.17 -4.98 -10.86
N PHE A 483 -6.41 -3.88 -10.15
CA PHE A 483 -5.80 -2.59 -10.46
C PHE A 483 -4.46 -2.43 -9.75
N ARG A 484 -3.44 -2.02 -10.49
CA ARG A 484 -2.20 -1.51 -9.90
C ARG A 484 -2.41 -0.11 -9.37
N GLU A 485 -1.83 0.19 -8.22
CA GLU A 485 -1.82 1.51 -7.58
C GLU A 485 -0.39 1.96 -7.22
N TRP A 486 -0.20 3.25 -7.00
CA TRP A 486 1.10 3.84 -6.64
C TRP A 486 1.79 3.20 -5.42
N HIS A 487 1.02 2.54 -4.54
CA HIS A 487 1.52 1.97 -3.30
C HIS A 487 1.98 0.52 -3.43
N ASP A 488 1.81 -0.13 -4.59
CA ASP A 488 2.09 -1.56 -4.74
C ASP A 488 3.58 -1.87 -4.57
N GLU A 489 4.48 -0.96 -4.99
CA GLU A 489 5.94 -1.08 -4.76
C GLU A 489 6.39 -0.82 -3.32
N ARG A 490 5.44 -0.44 -2.46
CA ARG A 490 5.69 -0.04 -1.07
C ARG A 490 5.05 -1.05 -0.12
N LEU A 491 3.95 -1.67 -0.51
CA LEU A 491 3.29 -2.70 0.27
C LEU A 491 3.88 -4.06 -0.06
N VAL A 492 3.90 -4.95 0.94
CA VAL A 492 4.34 -6.33 0.75
C VAL A 492 3.11 -7.20 1.05
N PRO A 493 2.55 -7.90 0.06
CA PRO A 493 1.44 -8.82 0.27
C PRO A 493 1.82 -9.87 1.32
N TRP A 494 0.85 -10.37 2.08
CA TRP A 494 1.03 -11.27 3.23
C TRP A 494 1.78 -10.70 4.43
N LEU A 495 2.31 -9.47 4.37
CA LEU A 495 2.86 -8.76 5.52
C LEU A 495 2.02 -7.54 5.91
N HIS A 496 1.64 -6.71 4.94
CA HIS A 496 0.86 -5.49 5.21
C HIS A 496 -0.65 -5.68 5.00
N TYR A 497 -1.03 -6.65 4.18
CA TYR A 497 -2.41 -7.06 3.92
C TYR A 497 -2.43 -8.50 3.40
N VAL A 498 -3.61 -9.12 3.37
CA VAL A 498 -3.82 -10.46 2.80
C VAL A 498 -4.39 -10.31 1.39
N PRO A 499 -3.67 -10.67 0.31
CA PRO A 499 -4.23 -10.68 -1.03
C PRO A 499 -5.23 -11.83 -1.20
N VAL A 500 -6.29 -11.60 -1.97
CA VAL A 500 -7.35 -12.57 -2.29
C VAL A 500 -7.52 -12.62 -3.81
N SER A 501 -7.62 -13.82 -4.36
CA SER A 501 -7.76 -14.05 -5.80
C SER A 501 -9.14 -13.62 -6.30
N GLN A 502 -9.25 -13.26 -7.57
CA GLN A 502 -10.53 -12.88 -8.18
C GLN A 502 -11.56 -14.03 -8.22
N SER A 503 -11.09 -15.28 -8.11
CA SER A 503 -11.93 -16.46 -8.06
C SER A 503 -12.67 -16.61 -6.71
N MET A 504 -12.03 -16.16 -5.62
CA MET A 504 -12.42 -16.35 -4.22
C MET A 504 -12.55 -17.81 -3.79
N GLU A 505 -11.96 -18.76 -4.51
CA GLU A 505 -12.05 -20.19 -4.18
C GLU A 505 -11.34 -20.55 -2.88
N GLU A 506 -10.24 -19.85 -2.56
CA GLU A 506 -9.49 -19.98 -1.32
C GLU A 506 -10.13 -19.26 -0.13
N LEU A 507 -11.06 -18.34 -0.37
CA LEU A 507 -11.57 -17.45 0.66
C LEU A 507 -12.17 -18.16 1.88
N PRO A 508 -12.99 -19.22 1.73
CA PRO A 508 -13.53 -19.95 2.89
C PRO A 508 -12.44 -20.59 3.76
N GLU A 509 -11.45 -21.23 3.16
CA GLU A 509 -10.31 -21.80 3.90
C GLU A 509 -9.44 -20.70 4.51
N LEU A 510 -9.14 -19.65 3.75
CA LEU A 510 -8.34 -18.51 4.20
C LEU A 510 -8.93 -17.87 5.46
N VAL A 511 -10.23 -17.55 5.43
CA VAL A 511 -10.92 -16.94 6.57
C VAL A 511 -11.04 -17.93 7.72
N ARG A 512 -11.36 -19.21 7.46
CA ARG A 512 -11.38 -20.25 8.50
C ARG A 512 -10.03 -20.34 9.20
N PHE A 513 -8.93 -20.43 8.45
CA PHE A 513 -7.58 -20.47 8.99
C PHE A 513 -7.29 -19.21 9.83
N LEU A 514 -7.38 -18.02 9.24
CA LEU A 514 -7.03 -16.76 9.91
C LEU A 514 -7.89 -16.47 11.15
N ALA A 515 -9.17 -16.84 11.14
CA ALA A 515 -10.10 -16.52 12.22
C ALA A 515 -10.15 -17.59 13.31
N THR A 516 -9.94 -18.87 12.99
CA THR A 516 -10.29 -19.98 13.92
C THR A 516 -9.09 -20.78 14.43
N THR A 517 -7.93 -20.71 13.79
CA THR A 517 -6.71 -21.37 14.28
C THR A 517 -5.82 -20.41 15.06
N ASP A 518 -5.02 -20.94 15.99
CA ASP A 518 -4.08 -20.12 16.79
C ASP A 518 -2.97 -19.55 15.90
N GLU A 519 -2.48 -20.35 14.94
CA GLU A 519 -1.48 -19.94 13.96
C GLU A 519 -2.03 -18.83 13.05
N GLY A 520 -3.26 -19.02 12.53
CA GLY A 520 -3.91 -18.05 11.66
C GLY A 520 -4.20 -16.73 12.36
N GLN A 521 -4.66 -16.76 13.61
CA GLN A 521 -4.88 -15.53 14.39
C GLN A 521 -3.56 -14.81 14.70
N THR A 522 -2.47 -15.55 14.89
CA THR A 522 -1.13 -14.97 15.08
C THR A 522 -0.66 -14.25 13.81
N VAL A 523 -0.80 -14.89 12.64
CA VAL A 523 -0.50 -14.29 11.34
C VAL A 523 -1.37 -13.05 11.09
N ALA A 524 -2.69 -13.18 11.27
CA ALA A 524 -3.64 -12.07 11.08
C ALA A 524 -3.28 -10.84 11.93
N TYR A 525 -3.08 -11.05 13.24
CA TYR A 525 -2.67 -9.98 14.15
C TYR A 525 -1.40 -9.29 13.69
N ARG A 526 -0.39 -10.06 13.29
CA ARG A 526 0.88 -9.51 12.80
C ARG A 526 0.69 -8.69 11.53
N ILE A 527 -0.12 -9.17 10.59
CA ILE A 527 -0.42 -8.42 9.36
C ILE A 527 -1.10 -7.08 9.67
N ALA A 528 -2.08 -7.08 10.58
CA ALA A 528 -2.76 -5.84 10.99
C ALA A 528 -1.77 -4.81 11.58
N GLU A 529 -0.91 -5.24 12.50
CA GLU A 529 0.02 -4.32 13.17
C GLU A 529 1.16 -3.86 12.25
N GLU A 530 1.70 -4.74 11.39
CA GLU A 530 2.74 -4.35 10.43
C GLU A 530 2.18 -3.44 9.35
N GLY A 531 0.99 -3.75 8.80
CA GLY A 531 0.27 -2.86 7.88
C GLY A 531 0.04 -1.47 8.46
N ARG A 532 -0.43 -1.39 9.71
CA ARG A 532 -0.63 -0.13 10.44
C ARG A 532 0.66 0.64 10.65
N LYS A 533 1.70 -0.01 11.17
CA LYS A 533 3.01 0.65 11.39
C LYS A 533 3.56 1.19 10.08
N TRP A 534 3.44 0.41 9.01
CA TRP A 534 3.96 0.75 7.71
C TRP A 534 3.18 1.87 7.04
N TYR A 535 1.85 1.91 7.18
CA TYR A 535 1.02 3.02 6.69
C TYR A 535 1.56 4.38 7.12
N TYR A 536 1.86 4.56 8.42
CA TYR A 536 2.38 5.83 8.92
C TYR A 536 3.79 6.17 8.42
N ARG A 537 4.57 5.14 8.05
CA ARG A 537 5.96 5.26 7.60
C ARG A 537 6.13 5.37 6.09
N ALA A 538 5.17 4.95 5.28
CA ALA A 538 5.34 4.89 3.82
C ALA A 538 4.10 5.25 2.99
N LEU A 539 2.89 5.34 3.58
CA LEU A 539 1.64 5.59 2.83
C LEU A 539 0.85 6.82 3.29
N SER A 540 1.21 7.41 4.43
CA SER A 540 0.56 8.62 4.95
C SER A 540 0.58 9.76 3.92
N PRO A 541 -0.28 10.79 4.05
CA PRO A 541 -0.37 11.88 3.06
C PRO A 541 0.98 12.53 2.69
N LYS A 542 1.89 12.60 3.66
CA LYS A 542 3.26 13.05 3.45
C LYS A 542 4.04 12.19 2.43
N HIS A 543 3.87 10.87 2.45
CA HIS A 543 4.54 9.96 1.52
C HIS A 543 3.88 9.94 0.15
N GLN A 544 2.55 10.10 0.08
CA GLN A 544 1.86 10.39 -1.18
C GLN A 544 2.45 11.65 -1.83
N GLY A 545 2.67 12.72 -1.05
CA GLY A 545 3.35 13.93 -1.52
C GLY A 545 4.78 13.71 -2.01
N LEU A 546 5.54 12.77 -1.42
CA LEU A 546 6.88 12.40 -1.92
C LEU A 546 6.82 11.70 -3.27
N TYR A 547 5.84 10.81 -3.45
CA TYR A 547 5.61 10.14 -4.73
C TYR A 547 5.17 11.14 -5.81
N VAL A 548 4.20 12.02 -5.51
CA VAL A 548 3.78 13.07 -6.44
C VAL A 548 4.94 14.00 -6.78
N TYR A 549 5.76 14.38 -5.80
CA TYR A 549 6.96 15.19 -6.08
C TYR A 549 7.90 14.45 -7.02
N ARG A 550 8.09 13.14 -6.83
CA ARG A 550 8.95 12.36 -7.71
C ARG A 550 8.40 12.28 -9.13
N LEU A 551 7.13 11.90 -9.27
CA LEU A 551 6.40 11.79 -10.54
C LEU A 551 6.46 13.08 -11.34
N LEU A 552 6.17 14.22 -10.71
CA LEU A 552 6.17 15.51 -11.38
C LEU A 552 7.57 15.97 -11.78
N LEU A 553 8.65 15.53 -11.11
CA LEU A 553 10.00 15.80 -11.58
C LEU A 553 10.32 15.08 -12.90
N GLU A 554 9.93 13.81 -13.01
CA GLU A 554 10.12 13.04 -14.25
C GLU A 554 9.27 13.62 -15.39
N LEU A 555 8.01 13.97 -15.12
CA LEU A 555 7.13 14.61 -16.11
C LEU A 555 7.63 15.99 -16.56
N ALA A 556 8.22 16.78 -15.65
CA ALA A 556 8.85 18.04 -16.00
C ALA A 556 10.04 17.81 -16.93
N TRP A 557 10.87 16.82 -16.61
CA TRP A 557 12.08 16.52 -17.38
C TRP A 557 11.75 16.10 -18.81
N LEU A 558 10.70 15.29 -19.00
CA LEU A 558 10.24 14.92 -20.35
C LEU A 558 9.92 16.13 -21.24
N GLN A 559 9.52 17.25 -20.65
CA GLN A 559 9.11 18.49 -21.32
C GLN A 559 10.19 19.57 -21.33
N ASP A 560 11.34 19.35 -20.71
CA ASP A 560 12.41 20.34 -20.59
C ASP A 560 13.08 20.57 -21.96
N PRO A 561 13.13 21.80 -22.50
CA PRO A 561 13.76 22.10 -23.78
C PRO A 561 15.25 21.74 -23.86
N GLU A 562 15.94 21.67 -22.72
CA GLU A 562 17.36 21.30 -22.63
C GLU A 562 17.57 19.79 -22.54
N ARG A 563 16.51 18.98 -22.42
CA ARG A 563 16.61 17.52 -22.39
C ARG A 563 16.99 16.99 -23.77
N THR A 564 18.02 16.15 -23.81
CA THR A 564 18.35 15.33 -24.98
C THR A 564 17.47 14.09 -25.05
N VAL A 565 17.15 13.65 -26.25
CA VAL A 565 16.47 12.36 -26.47
C VAL A 565 17.38 11.23 -25.98
N GLU A 566 16.83 10.31 -25.19
CA GLU A 566 17.54 9.19 -24.55
C GLU A 566 17.21 7.85 -25.21
#